data_AF-A0AAP0EIJ0-F1
#
_entry.id   AF-A0AAP0EIJ0-F1
#
_cell.length_a   1.000
_cell.length_b   1.000
_cell.length_c   1.000
_cell.angle_alpha   90.00
_cell.angle_beta   90.00
_cell.angle_gamma   90.00
#
_symmetry.space_group_name_H-M   'P 1'
#
loop_
_entity.id
_entity.type
_entity.pdbx_description
1 polymer ?
#
loop_
_entity_poly.entity_id
_entity_poly.type
_entity_poly.pdbx_seq_one_letter_code
_entity_poly.pdbx_strand_id
1 'polypeptide(L)'
;MKLYFSLLLLLLLLSCSAVRCSAALRDPYDPDGNITIRWDIVTWTPDGYVASVNITNYQKYRTVQAPGWKLGWTWARNQVVWASIGAGFLNKGDCSGFKGSIPLTCAKQPVAVDLRADVPYNGQVAGCCKGGVLASRFEERDLPLHFRSLSVLMGPRTGL
;
A
#
# COMPACT_ATOMS: atom_id res chain seq x y z
N MET A 1 7.76 42.18 -37.70
CA MET A 1 8.37 41.18 -36.79
C MET A 1 7.67 41.05 -35.44
N LYS A 2 7.47 42.13 -34.66
CA LYS A 2 6.83 42.04 -33.32
C LYS A 2 5.39 41.45 -33.32
N LEU A 3 4.57 41.81 -34.31
CA LEU A 3 3.19 41.29 -34.44
C LEU A 3 3.16 39.78 -34.79
N TYR A 4 4.07 39.33 -35.66
CA TYR A 4 4.15 37.93 -36.08
C TYR A 4 4.61 37.02 -34.93
N PHE A 5 5.57 37.50 -34.12
CA PHE A 5 6.02 36.80 -32.92
C PHE A 5 4.91 36.70 -31.86
N SER A 6 4.13 37.78 -31.67
CA SER A 6 2.97 37.79 -30.76
C SER A 6 1.87 36.82 -31.21
N LEU A 7 1.58 36.76 -32.52
CA LEU A 7 0.58 35.85 -33.08
C LEU A 7 1.02 34.39 -32.97
N LEU A 8 2.30 34.09 -33.21
CA LEU A 8 2.87 32.75 -33.04
C LEU A 8 2.81 32.30 -31.58
N LEU A 9 3.12 33.20 -30.64
CA LEU A 9 3.07 32.93 -29.20
C LEU A 9 1.62 32.68 -28.74
N LEU A 10 0.66 33.45 -29.24
CA LEU A 10 -0.77 33.27 -28.94
C LEU A 10 -1.30 31.94 -29.49
N LEU A 11 -0.91 31.56 -30.72
CA LEU A 11 -1.24 30.26 -31.33
C LEU A 11 -0.62 29.08 -30.55
N LEU A 12 0.59 29.24 -30.01
CA LEU A 12 1.26 28.24 -29.18
C LEU A 12 0.57 28.07 -27.81
N LEU A 13 0.08 29.16 -27.22
CA LEU A 13 -0.65 29.13 -25.94
C LEU A 13 -2.07 28.57 -26.11
N LEU A 14 -2.75 28.86 -27.25
CA LEU A 14 -4.05 28.26 -27.58
C LEU A 14 -3.94 26.75 -27.85
N SER A 15 -2.88 26.28 -28.51
CA SER A 15 -2.68 24.85 -28.78
C SER A 15 -2.38 24.05 -27.50
N CYS A 16 -1.69 24.66 -26.53
CA CYS A 16 -1.40 24.04 -25.24
C CYS A 16 -2.66 23.85 -24.36
N SER A 17 -3.65 24.75 -24.50
CA SER A 17 -4.91 24.72 -23.76
C SER A 17 -5.88 23.62 -24.22
N ALA A 18 -5.71 23.12 -25.44
CA ALA A 18 -6.56 22.06 -26.04
C ALA A 18 -6.14 20.64 -25.62
N VAL A 19 -4.97 20.47 -25.02
CA VAL A 19 -4.52 19.17 -24.49
C VAL A 19 -5.12 18.97 -23.10
N ARG A 20 -6.43 18.70 -23.05
CA ARG A 20 -7.03 18.07 -21.87
C ARG A 20 -6.60 16.61 -21.86
N CYS A 21 -5.43 16.33 -21.31
CA CYS A 21 -5.04 14.97 -20.95
C CYS A 21 -5.86 14.54 -19.74
N SER A 22 -7.09 14.10 -19.97
CA SER A 22 -7.90 13.42 -18.96
C SER A 22 -8.00 11.95 -19.34
N ALA A 23 -6.85 11.29 -19.53
CA ALA A 23 -6.82 9.84 -19.47
C ALA A 23 -6.92 9.44 -18.00
N ALA A 24 -8.14 9.39 -17.46
CA ALA A 24 -8.36 8.45 -16.38
C ALA A 24 -8.09 7.07 -17.00
N LEU A 25 -6.94 6.48 -16.69
CA LEU A 25 -6.52 5.12 -17.04
C LEU A 25 -7.48 4.11 -16.40
N ARG A 26 -8.75 4.15 -16.79
CA ARG A 26 -9.77 3.18 -16.41
C ARG A 26 -9.79 2.12 -17.49
N ASP A 27 -9.82 0.88 -17.06
CA ASP A 27 -9.96 -0.27 -17.94
C ASP A 27 -11.35 -0.21 -18.59
N PRO A 28 -11.48 -0.10 -19.92
CA PRO A 28 -12.79 -0.06 -20.57
C PRO A 28 -13.63 -1.32 -20.29
N TYR A 29 -12.98 -2.44 -19.98
CA TYR A 29 -13.65 -3.69 -19.65
C TYR A 29 -14.00 -3.83 -18.17
N ASP A 30 -13.43 -2.98 -17.31
CA ASP A 30 -13.72 -2.96 -15.88
C ASP A 30 -13.64 -1.52 -15.31
N PRO A 31 -14.58 -0.64 -15.70
CA PRO A 31 -14.52 0.78 -15.40
C PRO A 31 -14.63 1.10 -13.90
N ASP A 32 -15.22 0.18 -13.13
CA ASP A 32 -15.43 0.30 -11.67
C ASP A 32 -14.42 -0.52 -10.86
N GLY A 33 -13.46 -1.18 -11.53
CA GLY A 33 -12.44 -2.00 -10.88
C GLY A 33 -11.55 -1.16 -9.96
N ASN A 34 -11.43 -1.59 -8.70
CA ASN A 34 -10.57 -0.91 -7.72
C ASN A 34 -9.87 -1.90 -6.80
N ILE A 35 -8.85 -1.42 -6.08
CA ILE A 35 -8.28 -2.15 -4.94
C ILE A 35 -8.65 -1.35 -3.69
N THR A 36 -9.36 -2.01 -2.78
CA THR A 36 -9.76 -1.42 -1.51
C THR A 36 -8.80 -1.87 -0.42
N ILE A 37 -8.28 -0.90 0.35
CA ILE A 37 -7.46 -1.15 1.53
C ILE A 37 -8.28 -0.70 2.74
N ARG A 38 -8.54 -1.63 3.65
CA ARG A 38 -9.23 -1.37 4.91
C ARG A 38 -8.24 -1.51 6.06
N TRP A 39 -8.26 -0.56 6.97
CA TRP A 39 -7.37 -0.49 8.12
C TRP A 39 -8.20 -0.40 9.39
N ASP A 40 -8.15 -1.45 10.22
CA ASP A 40 -8.93 -1.54 11.46
C ASP A 40 -7.99 -1.67 12.67
N ILE A 41 -8.20 -0.85 13.71
CA ILE A 41 -7.48 -1.00 14.98
C ILE A 41 -8.16 -2.12 15.76
N VAL A 42 -7.43 -3.22 16.00
CA VAL A 42 -7.99 -4.41 16.66
C VAL A 42 -7.79 -4.38 18.17
N THR A 43 -6.64 -3.86 18.62
CA THR A 43 -6.29 -3.83 20.05
C THR A 43 -5.44 -2.60 20.33
N TRP A 44 -5.75 -1.89 21.41
CA TRP A 44 -4.90 -0.85 21.97
C TRP A 44 -3.92 -1.44 22.97
N THR A 45 -2.68 -0.96 22.96
CA THR A 45 -1.64 -1.26 23.96
C THR A 45 -1.30 0.03 24.72
N PRO A 46 -0.69 -0.02 25.91
CA PRO A 46 -0.33 1.18 26.67
C PRO A 46 0.42 2.22 25.83
N ASP A 47 1.35 1.76 25.00
CA ASP A 47 2.21 2.61 24.18
C ASP A 47 1.95 2.43 22.67
N GLY A 48 0.77 1.98 22.26
CA GLY A 48 0.55 1.72 20.83
C GLY A 48 -0.78 1.07 20.48
N TYR A 49 -0.82 0.44 19.32
CA TYR A 49 -1.98 -0.31 18.86
C TYR A 49 -1.58 -1.34 17.82
N VAL A 50 -2.31 -2.44 17.82
CA VAL A 50 -2.29 -3.44 16.74
C VAL A 50 -3.37 -3.05 15.75
N ALA A 51 -3.01 -3.01 14.47
CA ALA A 51 -3.99 -2.88 13.40
C ALA A 51 -3.94 -4.07 12.45
N SER A 52 -5.12 -4.43 11.95
CA SER A 52 -5.30 -5.35 10.84
C SER A 52 -5.48 -4.53 9.57
N VAL A 53 -4.74 -4.88 8.52
CA VAL A 53 -4.86 -4.25 7.21
C VAL A 53 -5.29 -5.30 6.21
N ASN A 54 -6.43 -5.07 5.56
CA ASN A 54 -6.99 -5.97 4.55
C ASN A 54 -6.97 -5.28 3.19
N ILE A 55 -6.50 -5.99 2.17
CA ILE A 55 -6.38 -5.54 0.79
C ILE A 55 -7.27 -6.45 -0.06
N THR A 56 -8.27 -5.88 -0.71
CA THR A 56 -9.21 -6.60 -1.56
C THR A 56 -9.18 -6.05 -2.97
N ASN A 57 -9.00 -6.92 -3.95
CA ASN A 57 -9.00 -6.54 -5.36
C ASN A 57 -10.38 -6.76 -5.98
N TYR A 58 -11.06 -5.66 -6.31
CA TYR A 58 -12.33 -5.60 -7.00
C TYR A 58 -12.16 -5.43 -8.52
N GLN A 59 -10.95 -5.62 -9.07
CA GLN A 59 -10.75 -5.66 -10.51
C GLN A 59 -11.16 -7.04 -11.04
N LYS A 60 -12.07 -7.12 -12.02
CA LYS A 60 -12.66 -8.38 -12.51
C LYS A 60 -11.71 -9.28 -13.28
N TYR A 61 -10.84 -8.69 -14.10
CA TYR A 61 -10.02 -9.42 -15.07
C TYR A 61 -8.51 -9.24 -14.85
N ARG A 62 -8.13 -8.74 -13.67
CA ARG A 62 -6.74 -8.40 -13.35
C ARG A 62 -6.37 -8.93 -11.99
N THR A 63 -5.41 -9.85 -11.99
CA THR A 63 -4.73 -10.33 -10.79
C THR A 63 -3.36 -9.67 -10.68
N VAL A 64 -3.02 -9.19 -9.48
CA VAL A 64 -1.66 -8.72 -9.19
C VAL A 64 -0.79 -9.95 -9.02
N GLN A 65 0.16 -10.14 -9.92
CA GLN A 65 1.08 -11.28 -9.91
C GLN A 65 2.28 -11.04 -9.00
N ALA A 66 2.95 -12.10 -8.56
CA ALA A 66 4.21 -12.02 -7.81
C ALA A 66 5.26 -11.19 -8.60
N PRO A 67 6.11 -10.37 -7.94
CA PRO A 67 6.34 -10.28 -6.49
C PRO A 67 5.25 -9.49 -5.74
N GLY A 68 4.24 -9.00 -6.45
CA GLY A 68 2.97 -8.63 -5.86
C GLY A 68 2.81 -7.20 -5.41
N TRP A 69 1.80 -7.02 -4.57
CA TRP A 69 1.45 -5.72 -4.01
C TRP A 69 2.54 -5.19 -3.07
N LYS A 70 2.66 -3.87 -3.02
CA LYS A 70 3.47 -3.13 -2.05
C LYS A 70 2.58 -2.08 -1.44
N LEU A 71 2.45 -2.08 -0.12
CA LEU A 71 1.61 -1.11 0.59
C LEU A 71 2.49 -0.13 1.35
N GLY A 72 2.58 1.10 0.83
CA GLY A 72 3.24 2.21 1.50
C GLY A 72 2.24 3.12 2.19
N TRP A 73 2.63 3.68 3.34
CA TRP A 73 1.89 4.78 3.98
C TRP A 73 2.86 5.80 4.56
N THR A 74 2.34 6.96 4.97
CA THR A 74 3.11 7.98 5.69
C THR A 74 2.48 8.16 7.05
N TRP A 75 3.30 8.19 8.11
CA TRP A 75 2.80 8.43 9.45
C TRP A 75 2.28 9.85 9.62
N ALA A 76 1.17 10.00 10.34
CA ALA A 76 0.68 11.31 10.77
C ALA A 76 1.55 11.91 11.90
N ARG A 77 2.23 11.05 12.68
CA ARG A 77 3.09 11.42 13.81
C ARG A 77 4.41 10.64 13.76
N ASN A 78 5.29 10.83 14.73
CA ASN A 78 6.56 10.10 14.80
C ASN A 78 6.35 8.67 15.33
N GLN A 79 5.82 7.79 14.48
CA GLN A 79 5.51 6.39 14.78
C GLN A 79 6.50 5.43 14.10
N VAL A 80 6.52 4.20 14.60
CA VAL A 80 7.33 3.08 14.10
C VAL A 80 6.48 1.80 14.07
N VAL A 81 6.89 0.82 13.26
CA VAL A 81 6.34 -0.54 13.33
C VAL A 81 7.24 -1.35 14.26
N TRP A 82 6.69 -1.81 15.37
CA TRP A 82 7.40 -2.65 16.33
C TRP A 82 7.50 -4.09 15.87
N ALA A 83 6.40 -4.63 15.34
CA ALA A 83 6.32 -6.00 14.84
C ALA A 83 5.24 -6.11 13.77
N SER A 84 5.34 -7.16 12.95
CA SER A 84 4.27 -7.54 12.02
C SER A 84 4.17 -9.05 11.89
N ILE A 85 2.97 -9.49 11.55
CA ILE A 85 2.71 -10.84 11.07
C ILE A 85 2.00 -10.73 9.72
N GLY A 86 2.31 -11.67 8.85
CA GLY A 86 1.81 -11.75 7.49
C GLY A 86 2.32 -10.72 6.47
N ALA A 87 3.20 -9.82 6.88
CA ALA A 87 3.92 -8.96 5.96
C ALA A 87 5.33 -8.68 6.45
N GLY A 88 6.25 -8.51 5.51
CA GLY A 88 7.57 -7.94 5.72
C GLY A 88 7.62 -6.47 5.32
N PHE A 89 8.75 -5.81 5.57
CA PHE A 89 8.98 -4.41 5.19
C PHE A 89 10.25 -4.27 4.38
N LEU A 90 10.19 -3.47 3.31
CA LEU A 90 11.33 -3.28 2.40
C LEU A 90 12.37 -2.29 2.94
N ASN A 91 11.94 -1.36 3.76
CA ASN A 91 12.77 -0.25 4.23
C ASN A 91 12.76 -0.17 5.76
N LYS A 92 13.96 -0.22 6.35
CA LYS A 92 14.16 -0.14 7.81
C LYS A 92 14.12 1.30 8.35
N GLY A 93 14.59 2.28 7.56
CA GLY A 93 14.76 3.65 8.03
C GLY A 93 15.87 3.80 9.08
N ASP A 94 15.93 4.97 9.73
CA ASP A 94 16.92 5.26 10.77
C ASP A 94 16.40 4.87 12.16
N CYS A 95 16.91 3.77 12.70
CA CYS A 95 16.62 3.29 14.04
C CYS A 95 17.75 3.58 15.05
N SER A 96 18.72 4.45 14.74
CA SER A 96 19.90 4.69 15.60
C SER A 96 19.56 5.21 17.01
N GLY A 97 18.41 5.86 17.17
CA GLY A 97 17.93 6.36 18.47
C GLY A 97 17.49 5.28 19.47
N PHE A 98 17.35 4.02 19.03
CA PHE A 98 16.93 2.91 19.89
C PHE A 98 18.16 2.15 20.43
N LYS A 99 18.27 2.05 21.76
CA LYS A 99 19.41 1.39 22.45
C LYS A 99 19.09 -0.02 22.96
N GLY A 100 17.82 -0.42 22.97
CA GLY A 100 17.34 -1.72 23.45
C GLY A 100 16.53 -2.43 22.37
N SER A 101 15.23 -2.58 22.61
CA SER A 101 14.28 -3.10 21.61
C SER A 101 14.27 -2.20 20.39
N ILE A 102 14.70 -2.73 19.24
CA ILE A 102 14.71 -2.02 17.96
C ILE A 102 13.42 -2.38 17.20
N PRO A 103 12.60 -1.39 16.78
CA PRO A 103 11.43 -1.64 15.96
C PRO A 103 11.77 -2.33 14.65
N LEU A 104 10.83 -3.10 14.10
CA LEU A 104 10.94 -3.71 12.78
C LEU A 104 11.26 -2.69 11.68
N THR A 105 10.60 -1.53 11.70
CA THR A 105 10.97 -0.39 10.85
C THR A 105 10.71 0.95 11.53
N CYS A 106 11.69 1.85 11.40
CA CYS A 106 11.63 3.26 11.81
C CYS A 106 11.49 4.21 10.62
N ALA A 107 11.19 3.67 9.43
CA ALA A 107 10.97 4.47 8.24
C ALA A 107 9.75 5.38 8.43
N LYS A 108 9.89 6.65 8.03
CA LYS A 108 8.78 7.61 8.02
C LYS A 108 7.66 7.20 7.04
N GLN A 109 8.06 6.46 6.01
CA GLN A 109 7.19 5.95 4.96
C GLN A 109 7.47 4.46 4.77
N PRO A 110 7.01 3.60 5.68
CA PRO A 110 7.28 2.16 5.59
C PRO A 110 6.53 1.57 4.39
N VAL A 111 7.12 0.54 3.77
CA VAL A 111 6.54 -0.19 2.64
C VAL A 111 6.43 -1.66 2.99
N ALA A 112 5.20 -2.11 3.24
CA ALA A 112 4.87 -3.50 3.52
C ALA A 112 4.79 -4.32 2.23
N VAL A 113 5.22 -5.58 2.32
CA VAL A 113 5.12 -6.59 1.26
C VAL A 113 4.63 -7.90 1.84
N ASP A 114 3.87 -8.64 1.06
CA ASP A 114 3.41 -9.97 1.44
C ASP A 114 4.60 -10.91 1.67
N LEU A 115 4.40 -11.87 2.55
CA LEU A 115 5.38 -12.93 2.75
C LEU A 115 5.16 -14.08 1.75
N ARG A 116 6.16 -14.94 1.63
CA ARG A 116 6.06 -16.18 0.85
C ARG A 116 5.22 -17.24 1.57
N ALA A 117 4.77 -18.25 0.83
CA ALA A 117 3.89 -19.30 1.37
C ALA A 117 4.57 -20.27 2.36
N ASP A 118 5.89 -20.20 2.51
CA ASP A 118 6.73 -21.01 3.40
C ASP A 118 6.84 -20.46 4.83
N VAL A 119 6.18 -19.33 5.13
CA VAL A 119 6.21 -18.72 6.47
C VAL A 119 5.66 -19.69 7.52
N PRO A 120 6.32 -19.86 8.67
CA PRO A 120 5.79 -20.68 9.77
C PRO A 120 4.43 -20.18 10.26
N TYR A 121 3.59 -21.08 10.78
CA TYR A 121 2.23 -20.75 11.24
C TYR A 121 2.16 -19.51 12.15
N ASN A 122 3.11 -19.34 13.07
CA ASN A 122 3.16 -18.22 14.01
C ASN A 122 3.41 -16.85 13.34
N GLY A 123 3.85 -16.83 12.08
CA GLY A 123 4.04 -15.62 11.28
C GLY A 123 2.90 -15.35 10.30
N GLN A 124 1.84 -16.16 10.31
CA GLN A 124 0.72 -16.05 9.39
C GLN A 124 -0.48 -15.34 10.01
N VAL A 125 -1.31 -14.75 9.15
CA VAL A 125 -2.65 -14.22 9.47
C VAL A 125 -3.62 -14.68 8.38
N ALA A 126 -4.92 -14.70 8.67
CA ALA A 126 -5.94 -15.14 7.72
C ALA A 126 -5.90 -14.31 6.42
N GLY A 127 -5.68 -14.96 5.28
CA GLY A 127 -5.56 -14.31 3.97
C GLY A 127 -4.11 -13.93 3.61
N CYS A 128 -3.13 -14.25 4.44
CA CYS A 128 -1.73 -13.98 4.16
C CYS A 128 -1.07 -14.99 3.20
N CYS A 129 0.04 -14.50 2.66
CA CYS A 129 1.28 -15.21 2.38
C CYS A 129 1.24 -15.93 1.04
N LYS A 130 0.73 -15.21 0.04
CA LYS A 130 0.62 -15.67 -1.34
C LYS A 130 1.76 -15.14 -2.20
N GLY A 131 2.88 -14.75 -1.59
CA GLY A 131 4.03 -14.18 -2.31
C GLY A 131 3.68 -12.90 -3.05
N GLY A 132 2.69 -12.16 -2.54
CA GLY A 132 2.23 -10.90 -3.09
C GLY A 132 1.15 -11.03 -4.16
N VAL A 133 0.73 -12.25 -4.50
CA VAL A 133 -0.40 -12.46 -5.41
C VAL A 133 -1.68 -11.94 -4.77
N LEU A 134 -2.33 -10.98 -5.43
CA LEU A 134 -3.63 -10.45 -5.04
C LEU A 134 -4.61 -10.70 -6.19
N ALA A 135 -5.28 -11.85 -6.10
CA ALA A 135 -6.27 -12.28 -7.08
C ALA A 135 -7.53 -11.43 -7.03
N SER A 136 -8.28 -11.42 -8.13
CA SER A 136 -9.60 -10.81 -8.15
C SER A 136 -10.51 -11.50 -7.14
N ARG A 137 -11.27 -10.73 -6.36
CA ARG A 137 -12.33 -11.29 -5.50
C ARG A 137 -13.39 -12.08 -6.28
N PHE A 138 -13.51 -11.81 -7.58
CA PHE A 138 -14.47 -12.50 -8.45
C PHE A 138 -13.94 -13.87 -8.89
N GLU A 139 -12.62 -14.00 -9.04
CA GLU A 139 -11.93 -15.28 -9.25
C GLU A 139 -11.95 -16.14 -7.96
N GLU A 140 -11.77 -15.51 -6.80
CA GLU A 140 -11.77 -16.19 -5.48
C GLU A 140 -13.15 -16.18 -4.79
N ARG A 141 -14.27 -16.03 -5.52
CA ARG A 141 -15.61 -15.83 -4.92
C ARG A 141 -16.03 -16.92 -3.94
N ASP A 142 -15.68 -18.16 -4.24
CA ASP A 142 -16.06 -19.33 -3.43
C ASP A 142 -15.08 -19.59 -2.29
N LEU A 143 -14.00 -18.79 -2.18
CA LEU A 143 -13.04 -18.88 -1.08
C LEU A 143 -13.42 -17.95 0.08
N PRO A 144 -13.30 -18.41 1.33
CA PRO A 144 -13.62 -17.60 2.50
C PRO A 144 -12.69 -16.38 2.67
N LEU A 145 -11.51 -16.42 2.04
CA LEU A 145 -10.44 -15.42 2.20
C LEU A 145 -10.06 -14.82 0.83
N HIS A 146 -10.99 -14.11 0.21
CA HIS A 146 -10.79 -13.37 -1.06
C HIS A 146 -10.09 -12.01 -0.87
N PHE A 147 -9.31 -11.86 0.19
CA PHE A 147 -8.52 -10.68 0.53
C PHE A 147 -7.11 -11.11 0.93
N ARG A 148 -6.18 -10.14 0.95
CA ARG A 148 -4.87 -10.31 1.58
C ARG A 148 -4.81 -9.47 2.83
N SER A 149 -4.14 -9.98 3.87
CA SER A 149 -4.05 -9.25 5.12
C SER A 149 -2.68 -9.32 5.76
N LEU A 150 -2.44 -8.33 6.62
CA LEU A 150 -1.30 -8.26 7.51
C LEU A 150 -1.75 -7.65 8.84
N SER A 151 -1.05 -8.00 9.91
CA SER A 151 -1.24 -7.35 11.21
C SER A 151 0.06 -6.68 11.64
N VAL A 152 -0.05 -5.44 12.11
CA VAL A 152 1.09 -4.58 12.45
C VAL A 152 0.88 -3.99 13.84
N LEU A 153 1.89 -4.15 14.69
CA LEU A 153 2.00 -3.44 15.96
C LEU A 153 2.69 -2.11 15.72
N MET A 154 1.98 -1.02 15.95
CA MET A 154 2.45 0.34 15.76
C MET A 154 2.50 1.08 17.09
N GLY A 155 3.48 1.96 17.23
CA GLY A 155 3.67 2.76 18.44
C GLY A 155 4.50 4.00 18.19
N PRO A 156 4.68 4.87 19.19
CA PRO A 156 5.53 6.03 19.09
C PRO A 156 6.99 5.61 18.99
N ARG A 157 7.83 6.50 18.45
CA ARG A 157 9.27 6.29 18.35
C ARG A 157 9.99 6.27 19.71
N THR A 158 9.34 6.70 20.79
CA THR A 158 9.95 6.80 22.12
C THR A 158 10.07 5.47 22.86
N GLY A 159 9.43 4.41 22.37
CA GLY A 159 9.43 3.09 23.02
C GLY A 159 8.02 2.50 23.16
N LEU A 160 7.98 1.19 23.38
CA LEU A 160 6.98 0.49 24.19
C LEU A 160 7.57 0.30 25.60
#